data_AF-A0A656D923-F1
#
_entry.id   AF-A0A656D923-F1
#
_cell.length_a   1.000
_cell.length_b   1.000
_cell.length_c   1.000
_cell.angle_alpha   90.00
_cell.angle_beta   90.00
_cell.angle_gamma   90.00
#
_symmetry.space_group_name_H-M   'P 1'
#
loop_
_entity.id
_entity.type
_entity.pdbx_description
1 polymer ?
#
loop_
_entity_poly.entity_id
_entity_poly.type
_entity_poly.pdbx_seq_one_letter_code
_entity_poly.pdbx_strand_id
1 'polypeptide(L)' 'MRKISLLLLFLLLITCFSYAQLFPVLGSQRAGISTAQFLKIPVGARAVGMADAFVANAMDASALYWNPAG' A
#
# COMPACT_ATOMS: atom_id res chain seq x y z
N MET A 1 -17.99 -19.63 -35.71
CA MET A 1 -16.77 -19.59 -34.86
C MET A 1 -16.24 -18.17 -34.63
N ARG A 2 -16.03 -17.35 -35.68
CA ARG A 2 -15.57 -15.95 -35.53
C ARG A 2 -16.43 -15.07 -34.61
N LYS A 3 -17.76 -15.14 -34.72
CA LYS A 3 -18.68 -14.37 -33.85
C LYS A 3 -18.59 -14.76 -32.37
N ILE A 4 -18.40 -16.05 -32.07
CA ILE A 4 -18.24 -16.57 -30.70
C ILE A 4 -16.89 -16.12 -30.12
N SER A 5 -15.83 -16.17 -30.93
CA SER A 5 -14.50 -15.66 -30.54
C SER A 5 -14.53 -14.17 -30.20
N LEU A 6 -15.29 -13.36 -30.95
CA LEU A 6 -15.45 -11.93 -30.67
C LEU A 6 -16.24 -11.69 -29.38
N LEU A 7 -17.25 -12.51 -29.10
CA LEU A 7 -18.06 -12.44 -27.88
C LEU A 7 -17.22 -12.77 -26.63
N LEU A 8 -16.35 -13.79 -26.73
CA LEU A 8 -15.42 -14.16 -25.66
C LEU A 8 -14.36 -13.07 -25.40
N LEU A 9 -13.82 -12.46 -26.46
CA LEU A 9 -12.87 -11.36 -26.33
C LEU A 9 -13.50 -10.13 -25.66
N PHE A 10 -14.75 -9.82 -26.02
CA PHE A 10 -15.50 -8.73 -25.40
C PHE A 10 -15.74 -8.98 -23.91
N LEU A 11 -16.10 -10.21 -23.53
CA LEU A 11 -16.29 -10.59 -22.12
C LEU A 11 -14.97 -10.50 -21.32
N LEU A 12 -13.85 -10.92 -21.90
CA LEU A 12 -12.52 -10.80 -21.29
C LEU A 12 -12.15 -9.34 -21.04
N LEU A 13 -12.38 -8.47 -22.03
CA LEU A 13 -12.08 -7.03 -21.92
C LEU A 13 -12.89 -6.33 -20.82
N ILE A 14 -14.14 -6.74 -20.60
CA ILE A 14 -14.98 -6.21 -19.50
C ILE A 14 -14.36 -6.50 -18.13
N THR A 15 -13.78 -7.69 -17.93
CA THR A 15 -13.16 -8.06 -16.66
C THR A 15 -11.83 -7.34 -16.38
N CYS A 16 -11.25 -6.69 -17.38
CA CYS A 16 -10.00 -5.93 -17.21
C CYS A 16 -10.24 -4.58 -16.49
N PHE A 17 -11.48 -4.09 -16.44
CA PHE A 17 -11.86 -2.84 -15.77
C PHE A 17 -12.49 -3.03 -14.39
N SER A 18 -12.63 -4.27 -13.91
CA SER A 18 -13.15 -4.50 -12.55
C SER A 18 -12.05 -4.24 -11.52
N TYR A 19 -12.21 -3.16 -10.74
CA TYR A 19 -11.47 -2.95 -9.50
C TYR A 19 -11.87 -4.02 -8.48
N ALA A 20 -11.21 -5.18 -8.51
CA ALA A 20 -11.43 -6.29 -7.59
C ALA A 20 -10.79 -6.02 -6.23
N GLN A 21 -11.30 -5.00 -5.53
CA GLN A 21 -10.79 -4.65 -4.21
C GLN A 21 -11.66 -5.28 -3.11
N LEU A 22 -11.17 -6.39 -2.55
CA LEU A 22 -11.81 -7.12 -1.44
C LEU A 22 -11.96 -6.27 -0.16
N PHE A 23 -11.06 -5.31 0.05
CA PHE A 23 -11.07 -4.40 1.19
C PHE A 23 -11.09 -2.95 0.72
N PRO A 24 -12.07 -2.12 1.11
CA PRO A 24 -12.12 -0.75 0.66
C PRO A 24 -10.83 0.02 1.03
N VAL A 25 -10.16 0.61 0.04
CA VAL A 25 -9.08 1.59 0.25
C VAL A 25 -9.74 2.89 0.69
N LEU A 26 -9.95 2.96 2.00
CA LEU A 26 -10.55 4.09 2.68
C LEU A 26 -9.54 5.26 2.81
N GLY A 27 -8.24 5.06 2.54
CA GLY A 27 -7.23 6.12 2.60
C GLY A 27 -7.33 6.94 3.89
N SER A 28 -7.56 8.26 3.75
CA SER A 28 -7.75 9.20 4.87
C SER A 28 -9.04 8.97 5.68
N GLN A 29 -10.03 8.27 5.13
CA GLN A 29 -11.27 7.90 5.84
C GLN A 29 -11.04 6.85 6.93
N ARG A 30 -9.81 6.30 7.06
CA ARG A 30 -9.42 5.38 8.14
C ARG A 30 -8.99 6.07 9.44
N ALA A 31 -9.01 7.41 9.47
CA ALA A 31 -8.70 8.18 10.67
C ALA A 31 -9.67 7.79 11.81
N GLY A 32 -9.12 7.41 12.97
CA GLY A 32 -9.91 7.04 14.15
C GLY A 32 -10.47 5.61 14.19
N ILE A 33 -10.50 4.88 13.06
CA ILE A 33 -11.01 3.48 13.00
C ILE A 33 -9.92 2.42 12.79
N SER A 34 -8.67 2.82 12.50
CA SER A 34 -7.59 1.83 12.39
C SER A 34 -7.06 1.44 13.77
N THR A 35 -6.78 0.15 13.98
CA THR A 35 -6.36 -0.40 15.27
C THR A 35 -4.91 -0.11 15.63
N ALA A 36 -4.03 0.15 14.65
CA ALA A 36 -2.59 0.33 14.84
C ALA A 36 -2.10 1.78 14.57
N GLN A 37 -2.86 2.80 14.98
CA GLN A 37 -2.48 4.21 14.75
C GLN A 37 -1.14 4.59 15.38
N PHE A 38 -0.73 3.91 16.46
CA PHE A 38 0.55 4.16 17.13
C PHE A 38 1.75 3.91 16.21
N LEU A 39 1.61 3.11 15.15
CA LEU A 39 2.66 2.92 14.15
C LEU A 39 2.95 4.19 13.34
N LYS A 40 2.10 5.22 13.40
CA LYS A 40 2.38 6.53 12.79
C LYS A 40 3.28 7.40 13.66
N ILE A 41 3.56 7.00 14.90
CA ILE A 41 4.49 7.72 15.77
C ILE A 41 5.90 7.31 15.35
N PRO A 42 6.73 8.23 14.85
CA PRO A 42 8.03 7.89 14.30
C PRO A 42 8.99 7.42 15.40
N VAL A 43 9.85 6.46 15.04
CA VAL A 43 10.84 5.87 15.96
C VAL A 43 12.24 6.35 15.58
N GLY A 44 13.02 6.79 16.57
CA GLY A 44 14.43 7.15 16.43
C GLY A 44 14.66 8.63 16.11
N ALA A 45 15.49 9.30 16.91
CA ALA A 45 15.75 10.74 16.79
C ALA A 45 16.37 11.13 15.43
N ARG A 46 17.21 10.26 14.85
CA ARG A 46 17.81 10.49 13.54
C ARG A 46 16.77 10.51 12.42
N ALA A 47 15.85 9.54 12.42
CA ALA A 47 14.78 9.47 11.43
C ALA A 47 13.83 10.66 11.54
N VAL A 48 13.44 11.02 12.78
CA VAL A 48 12.63 12.21 13.07
C VAL A 48 13.34 13.49 12.61
N GLY A 49 14.65 13.62 12.86
CA GLY A 49 15.46 14.74 12.40
C GLY A 49 15.57 14.86 10.88
N MET A 50 15.34 13.75 10.16
CA MET A 50 15.25 13.70 8.69
C MET A 50 13.82 13.91 8.17
N ALA A 51 12.88 14.37 9.00
CA ALA A 51 11.46 14.50 8.66
C ALA A 51 10.88 13.20 8.10
N ASP A 52 11.22 12.07 8.75
CA ASP A 52 10.79 10.71 8.40
C ASP A 52 11.31 10.18 7.05
N ALA A 53 12.22 10.92 6.38
CA ALA A 53 12.88 10.51 5.13
C ALA A 53 14.05 9.53 5.37
N PHE A 54 13.82 8.50 6.18
CA PHE A 54 14.87 7.59 6.65
C PHE A 54 14.91 6.22 5.94
N VAL A 55 13.84 5.87 5.23
CA VAL A 55 13.60 4.53 4.66
C VAL A 55 14.78 3.98 3.83
N ALA A 56 15.45 4.84 3.06
CA ALA A 56 16.57 4.43 2.19
C ALA A 56 17.91 4.24 2.93
N ASN A 57 18.02 4.68 4.19
CA ASN A 57 19.28 4.70 4.94
C ASN A 57 19.13 4.11 6.35
N ALA A 58 18.20 3.16 6.48
CA ALA A 58 17.83 2.55 7.74
C ALA A 58 18.83 1.46 8.16
N MET A 59 19.95 1.88 8.74
CA MET A 59 21.08 1.01 9.11
C MET A 59 21.32 0.89 10.63
N ASP A 60 20.35 1.28 11.45
CA ASP A 60 20.43 1.20 12.91
C ASP A 60 19.29 0.36 13.50
N ALA A 61 19.19 0.24 14.83
CA ALA A 61 18.16 -0.57 15.48
C ALA A 61 16.71 -0.14 15.12
N SER A 62 16.51 1.09 14.67
CA SER A 62 15.19 1.56 14.21
C SER A 62 14.81 1.05 12.81
N ALA A 63 15.72 0.36 12.11
CA ALA A 63 15.45 -0.23 10.80
C ALA A 63 14.27 -1.22 10.81
N LEU A 64 14.07 -1.95 11.91
CA LEU A 64 12.89 -2.82 12.07
C LEU A 64 11.55 -2.07 11.91
N TYR A 65 11.51 -0.78 12.23
CA TYR A 65 10.34 0.07 12.07
C TYR A 65 10.29 0.73 10.68
N TRP A 66 11.41 1.21 10.15
CA TRP A 66 11.46 1.99 8.90
C TRP A 66 11.63 1.16 7.62
N ASN A 67 12.58 0.22 7.62
CA ASN A 67 12.90 -0.65 6.50
C ASN A 67 13.76 -1.84 6.98
N PRO A 68 13.15 -3.00 7.30
CA PRO A 68 13.88 -4.17 7.75
C PRO A 68 14.84 -4.78 6.70
N ALA A 69 14.72 -4.37 5.44
CA ALA A 69 15.61 -4.80 4.35
C ALA A 69 16.82 -3.86 4.15
N GLY A 70 16.89 -2.76 4.93
CA GLY A 70 17.97 -1.78 4.91
C GLY A 70 19.34 -2.35 5.24
#